data_AF-D3V9I4-F1
#
_entry.id   AF-D3V9I4-F1
#
_cell.length_a   1.000
_cell.length_b   1.000
_cell.length_c   1.000
_cell.angle_alpha   90.00
_cell.angle_beta   90.00
_cell.angle_gamma   90.00
#
_symmetry.space_group_name_H-M   'P 1'
#
loop_
_entity.id
_entity.type
_entity.pdbx_description
1 polymer ?
#
loop_
_entity_poly.entity_id
_entity_poly.type
_entity_poly.pdbx_seq_one_letter_code
_entity_poly.pdbx_strand_id
1 'polypeptide(L)'
;MKRIKTKENPLWRDGSQKVWDTDLTYEYLQQSGQVDRKKTAEQRLKCTNILPLVLSVESLRDEQDRQPIRLVLEWAIKQARKRRDRVLFIQLNLLPDGNPYLHANDARGERFSIPIETVSPDTIRQALVALQQHIGKAIAIFPHAKLVHHIRHLGELDQITTCPQAYQPVLTPPAVLVTPNRRNIFPSAHLKRLETESIDIIREALAEAQNPAMLYSLGKDSSVMLHLAKKAFYPSIPPFSLLHVDTRWKFQEMYQFRDLVAYESGMELLVYINPEAIEKNINPFDHGSALHTDITKTEGLKQALDHYKFDVVFGGARRDEEKSRAKERVFSFRTAAHRWDPKNQRPELWNLYNTRKKSDESIRVFPLSNWTELDIWQYIYQENIPVIPLYYAKPRPVVIRREMIMLVDDDRCRLLPGEEIQIRKVRFRTLGCYPLTGAIESDAETIEGILLELIQARQSERQGRKIDTDSSGSMEKKKQEGYF
;
A
#
# COMPACT_ATOMS: atom_id res chain seq x y z
N MET A 1 -21.78 -40.56 32.79
CA MET A 1 -21.47 -39.45 31.86
C MET A 1 -21.44 -39.99 30.42
N LYS A 2 -22.55 -39.90 29.68
CA LYS A 2 -22.59 -40.33 28.27
C LYS A 2 -21.94 -39.23 27.41
N ARG A 3 -20.93 -39.58 26.62
CA ARG A 3 -20.47 -38.76 25.48
C ARG A 3 -21.68 -38.57 24.55
N ILE A 4 -22.20 -37.34 24.49
CA ILE A 4 -23.27 -36.97 23.57
C ILE A 4 -22.69 -37.05 22.16
N LYS A 5 -23.35 -37.82 21.28
CA LYS A 5 -23.01 -37.91 19.86
C LYS A 5 -23.09 -36.50 19.26
N THR A 6 -22.00 -36.05 18.65
CA THR A 6 -21.82 -34.82 17.88
C THR A 6 -22.75 -34.66 16.66
N LYS A 7 -23.85 -35.43 16.55
CA LYS A 7 -24.73 -35.50 15.37
C LYS A 7 -26.03 -34.69 15.48
N GLU A 8 -26.32 -34.05 16.60
CA GLU A 8 -27.57 -33.28 16.78
C GLU A 8 -27.25 -31.84 17.16
N ASN A 9 -26.97 -31.02 16.13
CA ASN A 9 -26.95 -29.56 16.26
C ASN A 9 -28.40 -29.06 16.40
N PRO A 10 -28.78 -28.44 17.53
CA PRO A 10 -30.12 -27.92 17.71
C PRO A 10 -30.37 -26.67 16.86
N LEU A 11 -29.33 -25.90 16.54
CA LEU A 11 -29.49 -24.75 15.68
C LEU A 11 -29.50 -25.20 14.21
N TRP A 12 -30.29 -24.52 13.36
CA TRP A 12 -30.17 -24.55 11.88
C TRP A 12 -30.83 -25.71 11.10
N ARG A 13 -31.67 -26.55 11.71
CA ARG A 13 -32.31 -27.68 11.00
C ARG A 13 -33.57 -27.37 10.19
N ASP A 14 -34.20 -26.21 10.36
CA ASP A 14 -35.43 -25.88 9.61
C ASP A 14 -35.16 -25.36 8.18
N GLY A 15 -33.89 -25.27 7.77
CA GLY A 15 -33.50 -24.68 6.48
C GLY A 15 -33.77 -23.17 6.38
N SER A 16 -34.18 -22.53 7.49
CA SER A 16 -34.41 -21.10 7.50
C SER A 16 -33.08 -20.36 7.53
N GLN A 17 -32.86 -19.50 6.54
CA GLN A 17 -31.78 -18.51 6.52
C GLN A 17 -32.06 -17.33 7.48
N LYS A 18 -32.75 -17.58 8.60
CA LYS A 18 -33.07 -16.53 9.57
C LYS A 18 -31.86 -16.21 10.45
N VAL A 19 -31.86 -15.01 11.02
CA VAL A 19 -30.85 -14.57 11.99
C VAL A 19 -31.22 -15.14 13.36
N TRP A 20 -30.24 -15.65 14.09
CA TRP A 20 -30.45 -16.18 15.44
C TRP A 20 -29.69 -15.34 16.44
N ASP A 21 -30.41 -14.74 17.36
CA ASP A 21 -29.86 -14.10 18.54
C ASP A 21 -29.95 -15.04 19.75
N THR A 22 -29.59 -14.51 20.92
CA THR A 22 -29.58 -15.28 22.16
C THR A 22 -31.00 -15.66 22.62
N ASP A 23 -32.00 -14.85 22.29
CA ASP A 23 -33.40 -15.07 22.69
C ASP A 23 -34.06 -16.13 21.81
N LEU A 24 -33.97 -16.00 20.48
CA LEU A 24 -34.47 -17.01 19.54
C LEU A 24 -33.80 -18.37 19.75
N THR A 25 -32.50 -18.37 20.05
CA THR A 25 -31.79 -19.62 20.37
C THR A 25 -32.31 -20.25 21.65
N TYR A 26 -32.58 -19.43 22.68
CA TYR A 26 -33.14 -19.90 23.94
C TYR A 26 -34.55 -20.46 23.75
N GLU A 27 -35.43 -19.73 23.06
CA GLU A 27 -36.80 -20.15 22.77
C GLU A 27 -36.84 -21.51 22.06
N TYR A 28 -35.99 -21.71 21.06
CA TYR A 28 -35.89 -22.99 20.36
C TYR A 28 -35.38 -24.13 21.25
N LEU A 29 -34.35 -23.88 22.06
CA LEU A 29 -33.83 -24.89 22.99
C LEU A 29 -34.83 -25.21 24.10
N GLN A 30 -35.65 -24.24 24.50
CA GLN A 30 -36.72 -24.44 25.46
C GLN A 30 -37.87 -25.27 24.85
N GLN A 31 -38.31 -24.95 23.63
CA GLN A 31 -39.34 -25.70 22.91
C GLN A 31 -38.92 -27.15 22.61
N SER A 32 -37.64 -27.39 22.37
CA SER A 32 -37.07 -28.73 22.20
C SER A 32 -36.78 -29.47 23.51
N GLY A 33 -37.18 -28.90 24.66
CA GLY A 33 -37.03 -29.51 25.99
C GLY A 33 -35.57 -29.65 26.45
N GLN A 34 -34.66 -28.89 25.85
CA GLN A 34 -33.23 -29.01 26.11
C GLN A 34 -32.72 -28.11 27.24
N VAL A 35 -33.41 -27.00 27.53
CA VAL A 35 -33.04 -26.03 28.57
C VAL A 35 -34.25 -25.34 29.19
N ASP A 36 -34.16 -25.00 30.48
CA ASP A 36 -35.23 -24.30 31.20
C ASP A 36 -34.89 -22.83 31.52
N ARG A 37 -33.63 -22.42 31.31
CA ARG A 37 -33.14 -21.06 31.62
C ARG A 37 -32.17 -20.58 30.55
N LYS A 38 -32.21 -19.28 30.23
CA LYS A 38 -31.35 -18.63 29.23
C LYS A 38 -29.85 -18.84 29.49
N LYS A 39 -29.41 -18.72 30.75
CA LYS A 39 -28.00 -18.98 31.15
C LYS A 39 -27.57 -20.42 30.87
N THR A 40 -28.46 -21.39 31.02
CA THR A 40 -28.20 -22.80 30.73
C THR A 40 -28.09 -23.04 29.22
N ALA A 41 -28.87 -22.31 28.40
CA ALA A 41 -28.75 -22.31 26.94
C ALA A 41 -27.37 -21.84 26.47
N GLU A 42 -26.89 -20.69 26.98
CA GLU A 42 -25.56 -20.18 26.64
C GLU A 42 -24.44 -21.13 27.07
N GLN A 43 -24.52 -21.71 28.27
CA GLN A 43 -23.54 -22.70 28.74
C GLN A 43 -23.54 -23.96 27.86
N ARG A 44 -24.72 -24.43 27.46
CA ARG A 44 -24.86 -25.58 26.58
C ARG A 44 -24.23 -25.32 25.21
N LEU A 45 -24.45 -24.15 24.62
CA LEU A 45 -23.85 -23.74 23.35
C LEU A 45 -22.32 -23.56 23.42
N LYS A 46 -21.79 -23.15 24.57
CA LYS A 46 -20.34 -23.14 24.80
C LYS A 46 -19.77 -24.55 24.83
N CYS A 47 -20.46 -25.50 25.47
CA CYS A 47 -20.04 -26.90 25.56
C CYS A 47 -20.08 -27.64 24.21
N THR A 48 -20.85 -27.17 23.23
CA THR A 48 -20.92 -27.79 21.90
C THR A 48 -19.80 -27.35 20.95
N ASN A 49 -18.94 -26.42 21.37
CA ASN A 49 -17.87 -25.83 20.53
C ASN A 49 -18.39 -25.15 19.24
N ILE A 50 -19.68 -24.80 19.21
CA ILE A 50 -20.35 -24.14 18.08
C ILE A 50 -20.20 -22.61 18.17
N LEU A 51 -20.02 -22.09 19.38
CA LEU A 51 -19.84 -20.66 19.59
C LEU A 51 -18.36 -20.31 19.49
N PRO A 52 -17.96 -19.47 18.52
CA PRO A 52 -16.59 -19.02 18.43
C PRO A 52 -16.25 -18.07 19.59
N LEU A 53 -14.95 -17.77 19.70
CA LEU A 53 -14.43 -16.78 20.63
C LEU A 53 -15.11 -15.42 20.42
N VAL A 54 -15.44 -14.74 21.52
CA VAL A 54 -15.98 -13.38 21.47
C VAL A 54 -14.89 -12.46 20.95
N LEU A 55 -15.21 -11.67 19.94
CA LEU A 55 -14.27 -10.70 19.39
C LEU A 55 -14.31 -9.39 20.19
N SER A 56 -13.14 -8.80 20.36
CA SER A 56 -12.94 -7.44 20.86
C SER A 56 -12.00 -6.68 19.93
N VAL A 57 -11.81 -5.39 20.18
CA VAL A 57 -10.87 -4.54 19.43
C VAL A 57 -9.46 -5.17 19.39
N GLU A 58 -9.03 -5.77 20.50
CA GLU A 58 -7.71 -6.36 20.68
C GLU A 58 -7.56 -7.71 19.96
N SER A 59 -8.66 -8.45 19.76
CA SER A 59 -8.64 -9.77 19.12
C SER A 59 -8.86 -9.71 17.61
N LEU A 60 -9.26 -8.56 17.06
CA LEU A 60 -9.44 -8.40 15.62
C LEU A 60 -8.13 -8.60 14.87
N ARG A 61 -8.23 -9.29 13.74
CA ARG A 61 -7.13 -9.62 12.83
C ARG A 61 -7.64 -9.58 11.41
N ASP A 62 -6.78 -9.26 10.46
CA ASP A 62 -7.08 -9.32 9.04
C ASP A 62 -6.88 -10.72 8.45
N GLU A 63 -7.05 -10.85 7.13
CA GLU A 63 -6.88 -12.12 6.42
C GLU A 63 -5.43 -12.65 6.38
N GLN A 64 -4.46 -11.84 6.79
CA GLN A 64 -3.03 -12.18 6.92
C GLN A 64 -2.60 -12.27 8.40
N ASP A 65 -3.56 -12.36 9.34
CA ASP A 65 -3.34 -12.41 10.78
C ASP A 65 -2.65 -11.14 11.36
N ARG A 66 -2.84 -9.99 10.71
CA ARG A 66 -2.30 -8.70 11.18
C ARG A 66 -3.34 -7.94 11.99
N GLN A 67 -2.89 -7.15 12.95
CA GLN A 67 -3.78 -6.26 13.68
C GLN A 67 -4.28 -5.10 12.79
N PRO A 68 -5.53 -4.65 12.98
CA PRO A 68 -6.01 -3.40 12.40
C PRO A 68 -5.15 -2.23 12.89
N ILE A 69 -5.10 -1.15 12.10
CA ILE A 69 -4.56 0.14 12.52
C ILE A 69 -5.47 0.65 13.65
N ARG A 70 -4.97 0.58 14.89
CA ARG A 70 -5.73 0.87 16.09
C ARG A 70 -6.32 2.29 16.06
N LEU A 71 -5.53 3.28 15.62
CA LEU A 71 -5.99 4.67 15.49
C LEU A 71 -7.24 4.81 14.61
N VAL A 72 -7.26 4.11 13.46
CA VAL A 72 -8.37 4.16 12.51
C VAL A 72 -9.56 3.35 13.03
N LEU A 73 -9.31 2.18 13.63
CA LEU A 73 -10.34 1.32 14.20
C LEU A 73 -11.09 2.02 15.35
N GLU A 74 -10.37 2.58 16.31
CA GLU A 74 -10.96 3.31 17.44
C GLU A 74 -11.76 4.53 16.96
N TRP A 75 -11.21 5.27 16.00
CA TRP A 75 -11.92 6.37 15.36
C TRP A 75 -13.22 5.90 14.69
N ALA A 76 -13.18 4.82 13.90
CA ALA A 76 -14.35 4.31 13.20
C ALA A 76 -15.45 3.85 14.18
N ILE A 77 -15.07 3.17 15.26
CA ILE A 77 -16.00 2.79 16.34
C ILE A 77 -16.60 4.03 17.01
N LYS A 78 -15.80 5.08 17.26
CA LYS A 78 -16.28 6.35 17.82
C LYS A 78 -17.29 7.03 16.89
N GLN A 79 -17.05 7.03 15.57
CA GLN A 79 -17.99 7.60 14.59
C GLN A 79 -19.30 6.80 14.53
N ALA A 80 -19.22 5.47 14.53
CA ALA A 80 -20.39 4.60 14.59
C ALA A 80 -21.25 4.88 15.84
N ARG A 81 -20.61 5.02 17.01
CA ARG A 81 -21.29 5.39 18.26
C ARG A 81 -21.94 6.79 18.19
N LYS A 82 -21.28 7.78 17.58
CA LYS A 82 -21.85 9.13 17.36
C LYS A 82 -23.13 9.08 16.51
N ARG A 83 -23.16 8.22 15.48
CA ARG A 83 -24.35 7.97 14.63
C ARG A 83 -25.41 7.08 15.28
N ARG A 84 -25.12 6.53 16.47
CA ARG A 84 -25.95 5.52 17.19
C ARG A 84 -26.07 4.18 16.44
N ASP A 85 -25.13 3.89 15.55
CA ASP A 85 -25.03 2.60 14.88
C ASP A 85 -24.73 1.49 15.91
N ARG A 86 -25.27 0.31 15.68
CA ARG A 86 -24.91 -0.89 16.45
C ARG A 86 -23.56 -1.41 16.00
N VAL A 87 -22.55 -1.26 16.85
CA VAL A 87 -21.19 -1.77 16.61
C VAL A 87 -21.16 -3.29 16.78
N LEU A 88 -20.74 -4.01 15.75
CA LEU A 88 -20.65 -5.46 15.70
C LEU A 88 -19.28 -5.92 15.19
N PHE A 89 -18.72 -6.90 15.88
CA PHE A 89 -17.54 -7.65 15.45
C PHE A 89 -18.00 -8.93 14.79
N ILE A 90 -17.59 -9.20 13.55
CA ILE A 90 -18.12 -10.32 12.75
C ILE A 90 -17.00 -11.24 12.29
N GLN A 91 -17.22 -12.54 12.35
CA GLN A 91 -16.32 -13.58 11.86
C GLN A 91 -17.08 -14.61 11.05
N LEU A 92 -16.39 -15.16 10.06
CA LEU A 92 -16.82 -16.33 9.31
C LEU A 92 -16.34 -17.59 10.04
N ASN A 93 -17.24 -18.54 10.30
CA ASN A 93 -16.92 -19.83 10.89
C ASN A 93 -17.61 -20.98 10.15
N LEU A 94 -17.17 -22.20 10.44
CA LEU A 94 -17.76 -23.43 9.93
C LEU A 94 -18.39 -24.19 11.09
N LEU A 95 -19.59 -24.70 10.87
CA LEU A 95 -20.21 -25.67 11.77
C LEU A 95 -19.47 -27.01 11.70
N PRO A 96 -19.66 -27.92 12.67
CA PRO A 96 -19.03 -29.24 12.66
C PRO A 96 -19.36 -30.12 11.43
N ASP A 97 -20.46 -29.83 10.74
CA ASP A 97 -20.87 -30.47 9.48
C ASP A 97 -20.27 -29.82 8.23
N GLY A 98 -19.46 -28.75 8.40
CA GLY A 98 -18.80 -28.01 7.34
C GLY A 98 -19.60 -26.83 6.78
N ASN A 99 -20.86 -26.63 7.22
CA ASN A 99 -21.68 -25.53 6.71
C ASN A 99 -21.18 -24.16 7.22
N PRO A 100 -21.02 -23.15 6.35
CA PRO A 100 -20.54 -21.85 6.77
C PRO A 100 -21.63 -21.00 7.43
N TYR A 101 -21.22 -20.15 8.37
CA TYR A 101 -22.09 -19.17 9.00
C TYR A 101 -21.29 -17.94 9.44
N LEU A 102 -21.94 -16.78 9.47
CA LEU A 102 -21.42 -15.59 10.12
C LEU A 102 -21.81 -15.60 11.59
N HIS A 103 -20.85 -15.30 12.46
CA HIS A 103 -21.10 -15.02 13.86
C HIS A 103 -20.71 -13.58 14.16
N ALA A 104 -21.64 -12.83 14.72
CA ALA A 104 -21.43 -11.46 15.17
C ALA A 104 -21.55 -11.36 16.69
N ASN A 105 -20.76 -10.48 17.30
CA ASN A 105 -20.99 -10.06 18.67
C ASN A 105 -20.86 -8.54 18.83
N ASP A 106 -21.64 -7.96 19.74
CA ASP A 106 -21.45 -6.57 20.15
C ASP A 106 -20.41 -6.45 21.29
N ALA A 107 -20.12 -5.23 21.73
CA ALA A 107 -19.20 -4.97 22.83
C ALA A 107 -19.75 -5.40 24.22
N ARG A 108 -21.04 -5.71 24.33
CA ARG A 108 -21.69 -6.23 25.55
C ARG A 108 -21.73 -7.76 25.59
N GLY A 109 -21.27 -8.41 24.51
CA GLY A 109 -21.25 -9.86 24.38
C GLY A 109 -22.54 -10.47 23.83
N GLU A 110 -23.49 -9.65 23.37
CA GLU A 110 -24.70 -10.11 22.68
C GLU A 110 -24.31 -10.72 21.33
N ARG A 111 -24.85 -11.90 21.03
CA ARG A 111 -24.42 -12.72 19.89
C ARG A 111 -25.52 -12.86 18.85
N PHE A 112 -25.11 -12.88 17.60
CA PHE A 112 -25.93 -13.20 16.44
C PHE A 112 -25.23 -14.24 15.58
N SER A 113 -25.99 -15.16 15.02
CA SER A 113 -25.50 -16.14 14.06
C SER A 113 -26.38 -16.12 12.81
N ILE A 114 -25.76 -16.22 11.64
CA ILE A 114 -26.43 -16.13 10.34
C ILE A 114 -25.85 -17.23 9.43
N PRO A 115 -26.63 -18.27 9.07
CA PRO A 115 -26.19 -19.30 8.14
C PRO A 115 -25.99 -18.69 6.78
N ILE A 116 -25.01 -19.21 6.07
CA ILE A 116 -24.83 -18.91 4.66
C ILE A 116 -24.66 -20.22 3.91
N GLU A 117 -25.30 -20.35 2.76
CA GLU A 117 -25.23 -21.60 1.98
C GLU A 117 -23.82 -21.85 1.44
N THR A 118 -23.18 -20.78 0.96
CA THR A 118 -21.83 -20.78 0.43
C THR A 118 -21.12 -19.50 0.85
N VAL A 119 -19.78 -19.51 0.83
CA VAL A 119 -18.99 -18.29 1.10
C VAL A 119 -18.77 -17.56 -0.23
N SER A 120 -19.62 -16.58 -0.53
CA SER A 120 -19.50 -15.71 -1.70
C SER A 120 -19.82 -14.26 -1.34
N PRO A 121 -19.41 -13.27 -2.16
CA PRO A 121 -19.75 -11.87 -1.91
C PRO A 121 -21.26 -11.64 -1.77
N ASP A 122 -22.08 -12.34 -2.56
CA ASP A 122 -23.54 -12.18 -2.56
C ASP A 122 -24.20 -12.79 -1.33
N THR A 123 -23.78 -13.99 -0.91
CA THR A 123 -24.33 -14.62 0.31
C THR A 123 -23.91 -13.87 1.57
N ILE A 124 -22.69 -13.34 1.62
CA ILE A 124 -22.23 -12.46 2.70
C ILE A 124 -23.06 -11.18 2.72
N ARG A 125 -23.31 -10.56 1.56
CA ARG A 125 -24.17 -9.38 1.44
C ARG A 125 -25.56 -9.64 2.00
N GLN A 126 -26.20 -10.73 1.57
CA GLN A 126 -27.55 -11.12 2.01
C GLN A 126 -27.60 -11.36 3.52
N ALA A 127 -26.60 -12.06 4.07
CA ALA A 127 -26.51 -12.33 5.50
C ALA A 127 -26.36 -11.05 6.34
N LEU A 128 -25.58 -10.07 5.87
CA LEU A 128 -25.42 -8.78 6.54
C LEU A 128 -26.70 -7.93 6.49
N VAL A 129 -27.43 -7.95 5.37
CA VAL A 129 -28.73 -7.30 5.23
C VAL A 129 -29.76 -7.94 6.16
N ALA A 130 -29.82 -9.27 6.22
CA ALA A 130 -30.70 -9.99 7.14
C ALA A 130 -30.38 -9.64 8.61
N LEU A 131 -29.09 -9.58 8.97
CA LEU A 131 -28.64 -9.15 10.29
C LEU A 131 -29.07 -7.72 10.63
N GLN A 132 -28.92 -6.80 9.68
CA GLN A 132 -29.32 -5.41 9.85
C GLN A 132 -30.83 -5.29 10.07
N GLN A 133 -31.64 -5.97 9.25
CA GLN A 133 -33.10 -6.00 9.36
C GLN A 133 -33.57 -6.61 10.69
N HIS A 134 -32.94 -7.71 11.13
CA HIS A 134 -33.23 -8.35 12.42
C HIS A 134 -32.98 -7.41 13.61
N ILE A 135 -31.88 -6.64 13.56
CA ILE A 135 -31.53 -5.69 14.60
C ILE A 135 -32.41 -4.42 14.55
N GLY A 136 -32.97 -4.08 13.38
CA GLY A 136 -33.91 -2.98 13.19
C GLY A 136 -33.30 -1.57 13.32
N LYS A 137 -31.99 -1.44 13.13
CA LYS A 137 -31.25 -0.17 13.13
C LYS A 137 -30.00 -0.26 12.27
N ALA A 138 -29.37 0.88 11.99
CA ALA A 138 -28.08 0.92 11.33
C ALA A 138 -27.02 0.15 12.14
N ILE A 139 -26.16 -0.59 11.43
CA ILE A 139 -25.08 -1.40 12.00
C ILE A 139 -23.72 -0.92 11.47
N ALA A 140 -22.69 -0.99 12.31
CA ALA A 140 -21.31 -0.78 11.91
C ALA A 140 -20.54 -2.07 12.15
N ILE A 141 -20.00 -2.66 11.09
CA ILE A 141 -19.38 -3.99 11.13
C ILE A 141 -17.86 -3.92 11.06
N PHE A 142 -17.21 -4.71 11.92
CA PHE A 142 -15.76 -4.85 12.00
C PHE A 142 -15.39 -6.32 11.81
N PRO A 143 -14.96 -6.71 10.59
CA PRO A 143 -14.74 -8.11 10.23
C PRO A 143 -13.45 -8.68 10.81
N HIS A 144 -13.39 -10.00 11.01
CA HIS A 144 -12.23 -10.72 11.50
C HIS A 144 -11.76 -11.80 10.51
N ALA A 145 -10.44 -11.97 10.43
CA ALA A 145 -9.74 -12.99 9.66
C ALA A 145 -10.19 -13.01 8.19
N LYS A 146 -10.50 -14.18 7.64
CA LYS A 146 -10.87 -14.38 6.23
C LYS A 146 -12.07 -13.52 5.77
N LEU A 147 -12.94 -13.12 6.70
CA LEU A 147 -14.08 -12.27 6.35
C LEU A 147 -13.62 -10.88 5.87
N VAL A 148 -12.47 -10.37 6.34
CA VAL A 148 -11.94 -9.07 5.95
C VAL A 148 -11.74 -8.99 4.44
N HIS A 149 -11.20 -10.05 3.82
CA HIS A 149 -11.02 -10.13 2.36
C HIS A 149 -12.33 -9.88 1.60
N HIS A 150 -13.43 -10.51 2.02
CA HIS A 150 -14.73 -10.33 1.37
C HIS A 150 -15.30 -8.93 1.60
N ILE A 151 -15.14 -8.36 2.80
CA ILE A 151 -15.66 -7.03 3.14
C ILE A 151 -14.92 -5.90 2.41
N ARG A 152 -13.63 -6.06 2.10
CA ARG A 152 -12.86 -5.07 1.31
C ARG A 152 -13.47 -4.78 -0.06
N HIS A 153 -14.13 -5.78 -0.65
CA HIS A 153 -14.75 -5.70 -1.97
C HIS A 153 -16.27 -5.56 -1.90
N LEU A 154 -16.82 -5.49 -0.69
CA LEU A 154 -18.24 -5.27 -0.48
C LEU A 154 -18.53 -3.80 -0.80
N GLY A 155 -19.26 -3.55 -1.88
CA GLY A 155 -19.76 -2.21 -2.19
C GLY A 155 -20.67 -1.66 -1.09
N GLU A 156 -21.11 -0.43 -1.25
CA GLU A 156 -21.97 0.24 -0.27
C GLU A 156 -23.26 -0.54 -0.02
N LEU A 157 -23.73 -0.47 1.23
CA LEU A 157 -24.93 -1.12 1.72
C LEU A 157 -25.72 -0.12 2.55
N ASP A 158 -27.01 0.00 2.27
CA ASP A 158 -27.88 0.88 3.04
C ASP A 158 -27.90 0.47 4.51
N GLN A 159 -27.77 1.44 5.40
CA GLN A 159 -27.72 1.26 6.86
C GLN A 159 -26.63 0.32 7.40
N ILE A 160 -25.65 -0.11 6.59
CA ILE A 160 -24.53 -0.97 7.00
C ILE A 160 -23.22 -0.25 6.71
N THR A 161 -22.59 0.28 7.76
CA THR A 161 -21.28 0.89 7.64
C THR A 161 -20.18 -0.17 7.79
N THR A 162 -19.26 -0.21 6.83
CA THR A 162 -18.01 -0.97 6.93
C THR A 162 -16.84 0.00 7.10
N CYS A 163 -15.73 -0.46 7.66
CA CYS A 163 -14.48 0.31 7.70
C CYS A 163 -13.28 -0.56 7.30
N PRO A 164 -13.20 -0.98 6.02
CA PRO A 164 -12.04 -1.74 5.54
C PRO A 164 -10.72 -0.95 5.67
N GLN A 165 -10.79 0.38 5.74
CA GLN A 165 -9.64 1.27 5.94
C GLN A 165 -8.95 1.11 7.30
N ALA A 166 -9.62 0.49 8.28
CA ALA A 166 -8.99 0.15 9.55
C ALA A 166 -7.97 -0.98 9.41
N TYR A 167 -8.02 -1.76 8.32
CA TYR A 167 -7.11 -2.87 8.08
C TYR A 167 -6.02 -2.47 7.10
N GLN A 168 -4.82 -2.99 7.31
CA GLN A 168 -3.73 -2.79 6.36
C GLN A 168 -4.17 -3.28 4.97
N PRO A 169 -3.75 -2.60 3.90
CA PRO A 169 -4.02 -3.03 2.53
C PRO A 169 -3.42 -4.42 2.28
N VAL A 170 -3.96 -5.13 1.31
CA VAL A 170 -3.41 -6.39 0.79
C VAL A 170 -3.31 -6.24 -0.71
N LEU A 171 -2.09 -6.31 -1.24
CA LEU A 171 -1.89 -6.44 -2.67
C LEU A 171 -2.15 -7.89 -3.08
N THR A 172 -3.28 -8.14 -3.74
CA THR A 172 -3.57 -9.46 -4.30
C THR A 172 -2.81 -9.63 -5.63
N PRO A 173 -1.96 -10.66 -5.78
CA PRO A 173 -1.17 -10.90 -7.01
C PRO A 173 -1.98 -10.89 -8.32
N PRO A 174 -3.24 -11.36 -8.40
CA PRO A 174 -3.96 -11.38 -9.67
C PRO A 174 -4.41 -10.00 -10.14
N ALA A 175 -4.70 -9.05 -9.25
CA ALA A 175 -5.25 -7.74 -9.64
C ALA A 175 -4.19 -6.81 -10.27
N VAL A 176 -2.92 -7.12 -10.04
CA VAL A 176 -1.75 -6.46 -10.64
C VAL A 176 -1.42 -7.04 -12.03
N LEU A 177 -1.94 -8.24 -12.33
CA LEU A 177 -1.55 -9.07 -13.47
C LEU A 177 -2.71 -9.50 -14.38
N VAL A 178 -3.97 -9.11 -14.11
CA VAL A 178 -5.00 -9.23 -15.14
C VAL A 178 -4.61 -8.26 -16.24
N THR A 179 -3.91 -8.75 -17.25
CA THR A 179 -3.79 -8.10 -18.56
C THR A 179 -5.21 -7.81 -19.02
N PRO A 180 -5.69 -6.54 -18.96
CA PRO A 180 -6.86 -6.20 -19.71
C PRO A 180 -6.50 -6.55 -21.15
N ASN A 181 -7.40 -7.25 -21.84
CA ASN A 181 -7.33 -7.61 -23.25
C ASN A 181 -6.40 -6.62 -23.98
N ARG A 182 -5.19 -7.04 -24.40
CA ARG A 182 -4.19 -6.16 -25.04
C ARG A 182 -4.89 -5.50 -26.21
N ARG A 183 -5.46 -4.31 -26.00
CA ARG A 183 -5.77 -3.42 -27.11
C ARG A 183 -4.39 -3.18 -27.70
N ASN A 184 -4.20 -3.55 -28.97
CA ASN A 184 -2.98 -3.23 -29.71
C ASN A 184 -2.89 -1.71 -29.85
N ILE A 185 -2.59 -1.03 -28.75
CA ILE A 185 -2.27 0.38 -28.71
C ILE A 185 -0.80 0.40 -29.10
N PHE A 186 -0.55 0.65 -30.38
CA PHE A 186 0.81 0.83 -30.84
C PHE A 186 1.41 2.03 -30.09
N PRO A 187 2.60 1.89 -29.50
CA PRO A 187 3.22 3.00 -28.80
C PRO A 187 3.46 4.13 -29.79
N SER A 188 3.22 5.36 -29.34
CA SER A 188 3.41 6.54 -30.16
C SER A 188 4.87 6.60 -30.64
N ALA A 189 5.12 7.22 -31.79
CA ALA A 189 6.49 7.36 -32.29
C ALA A 189 7.41 8.06 -31.26
N HIS A 190 6.83 8.98 -30.48
CA HIS A 190 7.49 9.63 -29.34
C HIS A 190 7.89 8.65 -28.24
N LEU A 191 6.96 7.84 -27.72
CA LEU A 191 7.27 6.89 -26.65
C LEU A 191 8.23 5.79 -27.10
N LYS A 192 8.14 5.34 -28.37
CA LYS A 192 9.13 4.41 -28.94
C LYS A 192 10.52 5.02 -28.99
N ARG A 193 10.63 6.31 -29.33
CA ARG A 193 11.91 7.03 -29.32
C ARG A 193 12.48 7.11 -27.91
N LEU A 194 11.66 7.52 -26.93
CA LEU A 194 12.07 7.59 -25.52
C LEU A 194 12.48 6.22 -24.96
N GLU A 195 11.73 5.16 -25.28
CA GLU A 195 12.08 3.78 -24.94
C GLU A 195 13.44 3.39 -25.52
N THR A 196 13.65 3.62 -26.81
CA THR A 196 14.91 3.28 -27.50
C THR A 196 16.08 4.02 -26.87
N GLU A 197 15.95 5.34 -26.68
CA GLU A 197 16.97 6.18 -26.04
C GLU A 197 17.31 5.69 -24.64
N SER A 198 16.30 5.31 -23.84
CA SER A 198 16.52 4.83 -22.48
C SER A 198 17.21 3.47 -22.45
N ILE A 199 16.85 2.56 -23.35
CA ILE A 199 17.48 1.25 -23.51
C ILE A 199 18.95 1.41 -23.92
N ASP A 200 19.22 2.32 -24.86
CA ASP A 200 20.58 2.62 -25.31
C ASP A 200 21.43 3.17 -24.15
N ILE A 201 20.91 4.12 -23.37
CA ILE A 201 21.58 4.65 -22.17
C ILE A 201 21.89 3.53 -21.16
N ILE A 202 20.92 2.64 -20.89
CA ILE A 202 21.09 1.54 -19.93
C ILE A 202 22.21 0.59 -20.40
N ARG A 203 22.24 0.23 -21.69
CA ARG A 203 23.26 -0.65 -22.26
C ARG A 203 24.64 -0.01 -22.26
N GLU A 204 24.73 1.27 -22.65
CA GLU A 204 26.00 2.00 -22.67
C GLU A 204 26.60 2.15 -21.27
N ALA A 205 25.76 2.48 -20.28
CA ALA A 205 26.19 2.58 -18.90
C ALA A 205 26.67 1.23 -18.35
N LEU A 206 26.03 0.13 -18.73
CA LEU A 206 26.42 -1.21 -18.29
C LEU A 206 27.74 -1.66 -18.91
N ALA A 207 27.97 -1.36 -20.20
CA ALA A 207 29.19 -1.76 -20.91
C ALA A 207 30.48 -1.29 -20.22
N GLU A 208 30.39 -0.19 -19.45
CA GLU A 208 31.50 0.48 -18.77
C GLU A 208 31.36 0.41 -17.22
N ALA A 209 30.45 -0.44 -16.72
CA ALA A 209 30.24 -0.70 -15.30
C ALA A 209 30.97 -1.97 -14.86
N GLN A 210 31.66 -1.88 -13.71
CA GLN A 210 32.24 -3.05 -13.04
C GLN A 210 31.27 -3.65 -12.03
N ASN A 211 30.50 -2.80 -11.33
CA ASN A 211 29.53 -3.20 -10.33
C ASN A 211 28.31 -2.26 -10.35
N PRO A 212 27.37 -2.50 -11.28
CA PRO A 212 26.19 -1.66 -11.45
C PRO A 212 25.07 -2.01 -10.47
N ALA A 213 24.27 -1.02 -10.11
CA ALA A 213 23.00 -1.21 -9.40
C ALA A 213 21.91 -0.27 -9.91
N MET A 214 20.65 -0.64 -9.72
CA MET A 214 19.50 0.21 -10.01
C MET A 214 18.78 0.62 -8.73
N LEU A 215 18.65 1.92 -8.49
CA LEU A 215 17.84 2.44 -7.38
C LEU A 215 16.37 2.19 -7.65
N TYR A 216 15.78 1.34 -6.83
CA TYR A 216 14.37 0.98 -6.92
C TYR A 216 13.60 1.60 -5.76
N SER A 217 13.02 2.77 -6.01
CA SER A 217 12.33 3.59 -5.00
C SER A 217 10.84 3.26 -4.85
N LEU A 218 10.34 2.25 -5.59
CA LEU A 218 8.96 1.79 -5.58
C LEU A 218 7.96 2.84 -6.11
N GLY A 219 8.44 3.85 -6.82
CA GLY A 219 7.60 4.81 -7.53
C GLY A 219 7.31 4.37 -8.97
N LYS A 220 6.34 5.05 -9.60
CA LYS A 220 5.98 4.90 -11.02
C LYS A 220 7.21 5.00 -11.95
N ASP A 221 8.12 5.94 -11.68
CA ASP A 221 9.30 6.19 -12.51
C ASP A 221 10.29 5.02 -12.40
N SER A 222 10.54 4.52 -11.19
CA SER A 222 11.37 3.33 -11.00
C SER A 222 10.75 2.05 -11.57
N SER A 223 9.42 1.92 -11.62
CA SER A 223 8.75 0.80 -12.28
C SER A 223 8.93 0.85 -13.81
N VAL A 224 8.83 2.03 -14.43
CA VAL A 224 9.14 2.21 -15.85
C VAL A 224 10.61 1.90 -16.13
N MET A 225 11.53 2.41 -15.31
CA MET A 225 12.96 2.14 -15.47
C MET A 225 13.29 0.64 -15.35
N LEU A 226 12.67 -0.07 -14.40
CA LEU A 226 12.82 -1.52 -14.27
C LEU A 226 12.28 -2.26 -15.50
N HIS A 227 11.12 -1.85 -16.03
CA HIS A 227 10.56 -2.42 -17.25
C HIS A 227 11.49 -2.23 -18.46
N LEU A 228 12.05 -1.03 -18.62
CA LEU A 228 13.03 -0.73 -19.67
C LEU A 228 14.30 -1.55 -19.52
N ALA A 229 14.81 -1.76 -18.30
CA ALA A 229 15.94 -2.65 -18.06
C ALA A 229 15.64 -4.09 -18.48
N LYS A 230 14.46 -4.62 -18.14
CA LYS A 230 14.03 -5.96 -18.59
C LYS A 230 13.99 -6.06 -20.12
N LYS A 231 13.52 -5.02 -20.82
CA LYS A 231 13.57 -4.95 -22.30
C LYS A 231 15.00 -4.88 -22.83
N ALA A 232 15.88 -4.10 -22.19
CA ALA A 232 17.26 -3.91 -22.62
C ALA A 232 18.08 -5.22 -22.63
N PHE A 233 17.78 -6.15 -21.72
CA PHE A 233 18.54 -7.40 -21.56
C PHE A 233 17.76 -8.66 -21.95
N TYR A 234 16.52 -8.53 -22.42
CA TYR A 234 15.74 -9.67 -22.89
C TYR A 234 16.52 -10.49 -23.94
N PRO A 235 16.52 -11.85 -23.85
CA PRO A 235 15.74 -12.69 -22.95
C PRO A 235 16.35 -12.95 -21.57
N SER A 236 17.52 -12.37 -21.26
CA SER A 236 18.20 -12.57 -19.98
C SER A 236 17.67 -11.63 -18.89
N ILE A 237 17.90 -12.02 -17.63
CA ILE A 237 17.68 -11.15 -16.48
C ILE A 237 18.72 -10.01 -16.53
N PRO A 238 18.36 -8.75 -16.21
CA PRO A 238 19.34 -7.66 -16.16
C PRO A 238 20.52 -7.99 -15.24
N PRO A 239 21.77 -7.78 -15.68
CA PRO A 239 22.97 -8.24 -14.96
C PRO A 239 23.42 -7.25 -13.86
N PHE A 240 22.50 -6.84 -13.00
CA PHE A 240 22.76 -5.98 -11.85
C PHE A 240 21.68 -6.13 -10.77
N SER A 241 22.00 -5.72 -9.55
CA SER A 241 21.06 -5.75 -8.44
C SER A 241 20.15 -4.52 -8.41
N LEU A 242 18.97 -4.70 -7.83
CA LEU A 242 18.13 -3.60 -7.35
C LEU A 242 18.62 -3.17 -5.97
N LEU A 243 18.60 -1.86 -5.69
CA LEU A 243 18.92 -1.29 -4.39
C LEU A 243 17.75 -0.44 -3.89
N HIS A 244 17.25 -0.76 -2.69
CA HIS A 244 16.26 0.04 -1.98
C HIS A 244 16.84 0.55 -0.66
N VAL A 245 16.97 1.87 -0.54
CA VAL A 245 17.32 2.56 0.70
C VAL A 245 16.04 2.73 1.53
N ASP A 246 15.93 1.91 2.57
CA ASP A 246 14.75 1.81 3.41
C ASP A 246 14.85 2.74 4.63
N THR A 247 13.95 3.71 4.67
CA THR A 247 13.85 4.68 5.76
C THR A 247 13.07 4.16 6.95
N ARG A 248 12.46 2.96 6.85
CA ARG A 248 11.49 2.38 7.79
C ARG A 248 10.15 3.11 7.86
N TRP A 249 9.99 4.20 7.12
CA TRP A 249 8.82 5.10 7.17
C TRP A 249 8.06 5.20 5.85
N LYS A 250 8.28 4.27 4.91
CA LYS A 250 7.48 4.16 3.67
C LYS A 250 6.05 3.71 3.99
N PHE A 251 5.15 3.88 3.02
CA PHE A 251 3.80 3.36 3.11
C PHE A 251 3.79 1.82 3.16
N GLN A 252 2.83 1.21 3.86
CA GLN A 252 2.66 -0.25 3.90
C GLN A 252 2.44 -0.84 2.50
N GLU A 253 1.66 -0.16 1.64
CA GLU A 253 1.48 -0.59 0.24
C GLU A 253 2.81 -0.58 -0.55
N MET A 254 3.77 0.28 -0.20
CA MET A 254 5.09 0.28 -0.84
C MET A 254 5.89 -0.96 -0.47
N TYR A 255 5.91 -1.36 0.81
CA TYR A 255 6.62 -2.57 1.21
C TYR A 255 6.03 -3.83 0.57
N GLN A 256 4.70 -3.94 0.53
CA GLN A 256 4.03 -5.06 -0.12
C GLN A 256 4.36 -5.12 -1.61
N PHE A 257 4.37 -3.97 -2.29
CA PHE A 257 4.69 -3.90 -3.72
C PHE A 257 6.16 -4.24 -4.00
N ARG A 258 7.07 -3.82 -3.11
CA ARG A 258 8.50 -4.14 -3.19
C ARG A 258 8.73 -5.64 -3.21
N ASP A 259 8.14 -6.33 -2.26
CA ASP A 259 8.36 -7.77 -2.07
C ASP A 259 7.78 -8.55 -3.25
N LEU A 260 6.63 -8.09 -3.78
CA LEU A 260 6.04 -8.63 -5.01
C LEU A 260 6.95 -8.44 -6.23
N VAL A 261 7.43 -7.22 -6.48
CA VAL A 261 8.27 -6.93 -7.65
C VAL A 261 9.63 -7.61 -7.57
N ALA A 262 10.23 -7.69 -6.38
CA ALA A 262 11.47 -8.45 -6.18
C ALA A 262 11.29 -9.92 -6.60
N TYR A 263 10.21 -10.55 -6.13
CA TYR A 263 9.87 -11.92 -6.49
C TYR A 263 9.62 -12.10 -8.00
N GLU A 264 8.83 -11.21 -8.62
CA GLU A 264 8.46 -11.33 -10.04
C GLU A 264 9.56 -10.94 -11.03
N SER A 265 10.46 -10.04 -10.64
CA SER A 265 11.54 -9.57 -11.52
C SER A 265 12.63 -10.62 -11.71
N GLY A 266 12.79 -11.56 -10.76
CA GLY A 266 13.90 -12.50 -10.72
C GLY A 266 15.26 -11.83 -10.43
N MET A 267 15.26 -10.53 -10.11
CA MET A 267 16.46 -9.77 -9.78
C MET A 267 16.69 -9.77 -8.26
N GLU A 268 17.96 -9.74 -7.85
CA GLU A 268 18.30 -9.56 -6.44
C GLU A 268 17.92 -8.15 -5.98
N LEU A 269 17.18 -8.05 -4.87
CA LEU A 269 16.85 -6.79 -4.22
C LEU A 269 17.64 -6.64 -2.93
N LEU A 270 18.61 -5.74 -2.96
CA LEU A 270 19.38 -5.32 -1.80
C LEU A 270 18.62 -4.24 -1.04
N VAL A 271 18.38 -4.48 0.25
CA VAL A 271 17.75 -3.51 1.15
C VAL A 271 18.81 -2.97 2.11
N TYR A 272 18.99 -1.66 2.12
CA TYR A 272 19.91 -1.00 3.06
C TYR A 272 19.15 -0.07 4.00
N ILE A 273 19.39 -0.22 5.30
CA ILE A 273 18.87 0.65 6.36
C ILE A 273 20.06 1.24 7.08
N ASN A 274 20.13 2.56 7.20
CA ASN A 274 21.20 3.23 7.94
C ASN A 274 21.20 2.77 9.42
N PRO A 275 22.25 2.10 9.93
CA PRO A 275 22.31 1.63 11.31
C PRO A 275 22.20 2.76 12.34
N GLU A 276 22.80 3.93 12.06
CA GLU A 276 22.75 5.10 12.94
C GLU A 276 21.32 5.63 13.08
N ALA A 277 20.52 5.56 12.01
CA ALA A 277 19.12 5.95 12.07
C ALA A 277 18.30 5.02 12.97
N ILE A 278 18.66 3.74 13.05
CA ILE A 278 18.03 2.77 13.95
C ILE A 278 18.44 3.08 15.39
N GLU A 279 19.73 3.21 15.65
CA GLU A 279 20.29 3.46 16.98
C GLU A 279 19.71 4.75 17.60
N LYS A 280 19.66 5.83 16.82
CA LYS A 280 19.13 7.12 17.27
C LYS A 280 17.60 7.25 17.13
N ASN A 281 16.93 6.20 16.68
CA ASN A 281 15.48 6.17 16.43
C ASN A 281 14.96 7.37 15.59
N ILE A 282 15.69 7.70 14.52
CA ILE A 282 15.39 8.84 13.66
C ILE A 282 14.05 8.64 12.97
N ASN A 283 13.17 9.63 13.10
CA ASN A 283 11.80 9.55 12.59
C ASN A 283 11.23 10.93 12.19
N PRO A 284 10.27 10.99 11.26
CA PRO A 284 9.77 12.24 10.69
C PRO A 284 8.92 13.08 11.67
N PHE A 285 8.44 12.51 12.78
CA PHE A 285 7.64 13.25 13.78
C PHE A 285 8.53 14.00 14.77
N ASP A 286 9.58 13.36 15.28
CA ASP A 286 10.48 13.94 16.30
C ASP A 286 11.57 14.83 15.68
N HIS A 287 12.05 14.47 14.49
CA HIS A 287 13.25 15.08 13.89
C HIS A 287 12.94 16.00 12.69
N GLY A 288 11.67 16.09 12.30
CA GLY A 288 11.25 16.83 11.11
C GLY A 288 11.72 16.19 9.80
N SER A 289 11.36 16.80 8.67
CA SER A 289 11.59 16.21 7.35
C SER A 289 13.07 16.27 6.93
N ALA A 290 13.78 17.35 7.28
CA ALA A 290 15.16 17.61 6.86
C ALA A 290 16.14 16.60 7.46
N LEU A 291 16.24 16.55 8.80
CA LEU A 291 17.17 15.66 9.51
C LEU A 291 16.84 14.18 9.26
N HIS A 292 15.55 13.82 9.27
CA HIS A 292 15.14 12.46 8.94
C HIS A 292 15.59 12.05 7.54
N THR A 293 15.33 12.90 6.53
CA THR A 293 15.66 12.58 5.14
C THR A 293 17.17 12.52 4.92
N ASP A 294 17.92 13.41 5.55
CA ASP A 294 19.37 13.45 5.41
C ASP A 294 20.02 12.16 5.92
N ILE A 295 19.73 11.78 7.17
CA ILE A 295 20.31 10.59 7.78
C ILE A 295 19.78 9.32 7.10
N THR A 296 18.46 9.20 6.89
CA THR A 296 17.86 7.94 6.40
C THR A 296 17.97 7.73 4.90
N LYS A 297 18.18 8.79 4.10
CA LYS A 297 18.31 8.67 2.64
C LYS A 297 19.66 9.11 2.12
N THR A 298 20.13 10.32 2.43
CA THR A 298 21.41 10.82 1.89
C THR A 298 22.55 9.97 2.40
N GLU A 299 22.72 9.92 3.72
CA GLU A 299 23.80 9.16 4.36
C GLU A 299 23.57 7.65 4.21
N GLY A 300 22.31 7.20 4.32
CA GLY A 300 21.96 5.81 4.05
C GLY A 300 22.32 5.35 2.64
N LEU A 301 22.10 6.17 1.60
CA LEU A 301 22.50 5.86 0.24
C LEU A 301 24.03 5.81 0.11
N LYS A 302 24.75 6.83 0.59
CA LYS A 302 26.23 6.85 0.53
C LYS A 302 26.83 5.59 1.16
N GLN A 303 26.41 5.26 2.39
CA GLN A 303 26.88 4.07 3.07
C GLN A 303 26.58 2.79 2.28
N ALA A 304 25.38 2.68 1.67
CA ALA A 304 25.04 1.53 0.83
C ALA A 304 25.96 1.43 -0.39
N LEU A 305 26.23 2.54 -1.07
CA LEU A 305 27.08 2.57 -2.25
C LEU A 305 28.53 2.20 -1.92
N ASP A 306 29.06 2.68 -0.79
CA ASP A 306 30.38 2.31 -0.30
C ASP A 306 30.44 0.83 0.13
N HIS A 307 29.42 0.37 0.86
CA HIS A 307 29.34 -1.01 1.38
C HIS A 307 29.35 -2.04 0.25
N TYR A 308 28.51 -1.83 -0.76
CA TYR A 308 28.41 -2.73 -1.92
C TYR A 308 29.41 -2.41 -3.02
N LYS A 309 30.15 -1.29 -2.92
CA LYS A 309 31.14 -0.82 -3.90
C LYS A 309 30.55 -0.62 -5.30
N PHE A 310 29.38 0.01 -5.39
CA PHE A 310 28.74 0.30 -6.67
C PHE A 310 29.43 1.45 -7.40
N ASP A 311 29.74 1.25 -8.67
CA ASP A 311 30.48 2.19 -9.49
C ASP A 311 29.58 2.90 -10.54
N VAL A 312 28.45 2.29 -10.88
CA VAL A 312 27.38 2.86 -11.71
C VAL A 312 26.03 2.61 -11.05
N VAL A 313 25.22 3.67 -10.94
CA VAL A 313 23.93 3.60 -10.26
C VAL A 313 22.86 4.22 -11.14
N PHE A 314 21.85 3.42 -11.51
CA PHE A 314 20.70 3.90 -12.28
C PHE A 314 19.67 4.57 -11.36
N GLY A 315 19.23 5.77 -11.72
CA GLY A 315 18.20 6.54 -11.03
C GLY A 315 17.05 6.94 -11.95
N GLY A 316 15.82 6.88 -11.43
CA GLY A 316 14.60 7.23 -12.17
C GLY A 316 14.26 8.73 -12.18
N ALA A 317 15.24 9.62 -12.00
CA ALA A 317 15.02 11.06 -11.93
C ALA A 317 14.76 11.65 -13.33
N ARG A 318 13.77 12.54 -13.43
CA ARG A 318 13.46 13.29 -14.66
C ARG A 318 13.80 14.77 -14.56
N ARG A 319 14.03 15.42 -15.71
CA ARG A 319 14.33 16.86 -15.82
C ARG A 319 13.11 17.74 -15.54
N ASP A 320 11.90 17.27 -15.84
CA ASP A 320 10.65 18.01 -15.65
C ASP A 320 10.13 17.97 -14.20
N GLU A 321 10.61 17.05 -13.37
CA GLU A 321 10.15 16.86 -11.99
C GLU A 321 10.37 18.08 -11.08
N GLU A 322 11.53 18.74 -11.21
CA GLU A 322 11.93 19.84 -10.31
C GLU A 322 12.99 20.75 -10.98
N LYS A 323 12.95 22.05 -10.67
CA LYS A 323 13.75 23.09 -11.35
C LYS A 323 15.27 22.84 -11.31
N SER A 324 15.83 22.35 -10.20
CA SER A 324 17.27 22.08 -10.12
C SER A 324 17.73 20.93 -11.03
N ARG A 325 16.80 20.05 -11.42
CA ARG A 325 17.07 18.93 -12.33
C ARG A 325 17.00 19.31 -13.81
N ALA A 326 16.50 20.49 -14.16
CA ALA A 326 16.40 20.91 -15.56
C ALA A 326 17.77 20.94 -16.28
N LYS A 327 18.87 21.11 -15.52
CA LYS A 327 20.26 21.09 -16.01
C LYS A 327 20.98 19.76 -15.71
N GLU A 328 20.26 18.74 -15.28
CA GLU A 328 20.84 17.43 -15.02
C GLU A 328 21.27 16.75 -16.33
N ARG A 329 22.43 16.11 -16.28
CA ARG A 329 22.99 15.29 -17.36
C ARG A 329 22.50 13.85 -17.20
N VAL A 330 22.48 13.07 -18.28
CA VAL A 330 22.16 11.64 -18.20
C VAL A 330 23.21 10.91 -17.37
N PHE A 331 24.50 11.22 -17.56
CA PHE A 331 25.64 10.69 -16.82
C PHE A 331 26.19 11.76 -15.88
N SER A 332 25.93 11.57 -14.58
CA SER A 332 26.29 12.51 -13.52
C SER A 332 27.42 11.93 -12.66
N PHE A 333 28.62 12.50 -12.82
CA PHE A 333 29.85 12.00 -12.19
C PHE A 333 29.94 12.42 -10.72
N ARG A 334 30.37 11.48 -9.88
CA ARG A 334 30.54 11.64 -8.43
C ARG A 334 31.98 11.33 -8.04
N THR A 335 32.53 12.18 -7.19
CA THR A 335 33.86 11.96 -6.60
C THR A 335 33.84 10.80 -5.60
N ALA A 336 35.01 10.40 -5.09
CA ALA A 336 35.14 9.40 -4.02
C ALA A 336 34.35 9.74 -2.75
N ALA A 337 34.12 11.02 -2.47
CA ALA A 337 33.27 11.46 -1.35
C ALA A 337 31.78 11.58 -1.74
N HIS A 338 31.36 10.95 -2.84
CA HIS A 338 30.03 11.03 -3.45
C HIS A 338 29.54 12.45 -3.82
N ARG A 339 30.43 13.44 -3.86
CA ARG A 339 30.06 14.83 -4.18
C ARG A 339 29.92 15.04 -5.68
N TRP A 340 29.01 15.95 -6.04
CA TRP A 340 28.87 16.41 -7.41
C TRP A 340 29.72 17.68 -7.64
N ASP A 341 30.60 17.63 -8.64
CA ASP A 341 31.41 18.77 -9.06
C ASP A 341 31.00 19.20 -10.48
N PRO A 342 30.52 20.45 -10.70
CA PRO A 342 30.17 20.95 -12.02
C PRO A 342 31.28 20.82 -13.07
N LYS A 343 32.55 20.98 -12.67
CA LYS A 343 33.70 20.96 -13.59
C LYS A 343 34.05 19.56 -14.09
N ASN A 344 33.67 18.52 -13.34
CA ASN A 344 33.90 17.12 -13.71
C ASN A 344 32.79 16.56 -14.61
N GLN A 345 31.73 17.34 -14.87
CA GLN A 345 30.63 16.92 -15.73
C GLN A 345 30.99 17.07 -17.20
N ARG A 346 30.49 16.16 -18.04
CA ARG A 346 30.93 16.04 -19.43
C ARG A 346 29.83 16.45 -20.41
N PRO A 347 30.16 17.12 -21.52
CA PRO A 347 29.22 17.31 -22.61
C PRO A 347 28.65 15.97 -23.11
N GLU A 348 27.35 15.92 -23.34
CA GLU A 348 26.63 14.77 -23.90
C GLU A 348 26.15 15.19 -25.29
N LEU A 349 26.89 14.77 -26.33
CA LEU A 349 26.61 15.15 -27.71
C LEU A 349 25.97 13.95 -28.43
N TRP A 350 24.84 14.17 -29.10
CA TRP A 350 24.02 13.10 -29.68
C TRP A 350 23.65 12.04 -28.63
N ASN A 351 23.95 10.77 -28.93
CA ASN A 351 23.80 9.64 -28.02
C ASN A 351 25.19 9.03 -27.69
N LEU A 352 26.24 9.85 -27.71
CA LEU A 352 27.61 9.44 -27.39
C LEU A 352 27.95 9.92 -25.97
N TYR A 353 28.17 8.97 -25.07
CA TYR A 353 28.42 9.24 -23.66
C TYR A 353 29.87 8.93 -23.32
N ASN A 354 30.60 9.91 -22.76
CA ASN A 354 31.92 9.65 -22.22
C ASN A 354 31.79 9.13 -20.79
N THR A 355 31.84 7.81 -20.62
CA THR A 355 31.62 7.08 -19.35
C THR A 355 32.89 6.76 -18.57
N ARG A 356 34.08 7.08 -19.11
CA ARG A 356 35.38 6.75 -18.47
C ARG A 356 35.47 7.31 -17.05
N LYS A 357 35.78 6.54 -16.02
CA LYS A 357 35.88 7.05 -14.65
C LYS A 357 37.14 6.55 -13.98
N LYS A 358 37.59 7.24 -12.93
CA LYS A 358 38.64 6.70 -12.05
C LYS A 358 38.07 5.58 -11.18
N SER A 359 38.95 4.75 -10.62
CA SER A 359 38.56 3.62 -9.77
C SER A 359 37.81 4.01 -8.50
N ASP A 360 37.98 5.24 -8.02
CA ASP A 360 37.35 5.80 -6.84
C ASP A 360 36.16 6.74 -7.18
N GLU A 361 35.83 6.88 -8.46
CA GLU A 361 34.68 7.66 -8.92
C GLU A 361 33.49 6.75 -9.20
N SER A 362 32.28 7.29 -9.03
CA SER A 362 31.04 6.61 -9.40
C SER A 362 30.18 7.48 -10.31
N ILE A 363 29.27 6.86 -11.04
CA ILE A 363 28.38 7.56 -11.96
C ILE A 363 26.93 7.31 -11.53
N ARG A 364 26.12 8.38 -11.51
CA ARG A 364 24.66 8.28 -11.50
C ARG A 364 24.15 8.40 -12.93
N VAL A 365 23.35 7.44 -13.37
CA VAL A 365 22.80 7.39 -14.72
C VAL A 365 21.30 7.57 -14.65
N PHE A 366 20.75 8.47 -15.46
CA PHE A 366 19.32 8.83 -15.44
C PHE A 366 18.65 8.54 -16.79
N PRO A 367 18.30 7.27 -17.11
CA PRO A 367 17.72 6.89 -18.39
C PRO A 367 16.41 7.61 -18.70
N LEU A 368 15.68 8.03 -17.66
CA LEU A 368 14.39 8.69 -17.80
C LEU A 368 14.48 10.22 -17.95
N SER A 369 15.69 10.80 -18.06
CA SER A 369 15.88 12.26 -18.01
C SER A 369 14.98 13.07 -18.94
N ASN A 370 14.68 12.54 -20.14
CA ASN A 370 13.88 13.20 -21.17
C ASN A 370 12.39 12.86 -21.15
N TRP A 371 11.95 12.01 -20.22
CA TRP A 371 10.55 11.67 -20.05
C TRP A 371 9.84 12.76 -19.26
N THR A 372 8.56 12.98 -19.54
CA THR A 372 7.67 13.80 -18.71
C THR A 372 6.78 12.93 -17.83
N GLU A 373 6.09 13.53 -16.86
CA GLU A 373 5.12 12.79 -16.04
C GLU A 373 4.01 12.18 -16.91
N LEU A 374 3.59 12.88 -17.96
CA LEU A 374 2.61 12.38 -18.93
C LEU A 374 3.16 11.17 -19.70
N ASP A 375 4.41 11.22 -20.16
CA ASP A 375 5.04 10.10 -20.88
C ASP A 375 5.12 8.84 -20.00
N ILE A 376 5.50 9.01 -18.72
CA ILE A 376 5.57 7.91 -17.75
C ILE A 376 4.21 7.24 -17.60
N TRP A 377 3.14 8.00 -17.39
CA TRP A 377 1.80 7.43 -17.26
C TRP A 377 1.26 6.82 -18.55
N GLN A 378 1.53 7.43 -19.70
CA GLN A 378 1.15 6.88 -21.00
C GLN A 378 1.86 5.55 -21.27
N TYR A 379 3.14 5.45 -20.92
CA TYR A 379 3.91 4.23 -21.10
C TYR A 379 3.47 3.14 -20.11
N ILE A 380 3.20 3.49 -18.85
CA ILE A 380 2.59 2.57 -17.87
C ILE A 380 1.28 2.00 -18.40
N TYR A 381 0.42 2.84 -18.97
CA TYR A 381 -0.84 2.43 -19.59
C TYR A 381 -0.62 1.50 -20.79
N GLN A 382 0.28 1.85 -21.71
CA GLN A 382 0.52 1.08 -22.95
C GLN A 382 1.16 -0.28 -22.67
N GLU A 383 2.12 -0.32 -21.76
CA GLU A 383 2.88 -1.53 -21.44
C GLU A 383 2.23 -2.36 -20.32
N ASN A 384 1.11 -1.89 -19.77
CA ASN A 384 0.43 -2.47 -18.62
C ASN A 384 1.38 -2.71 -17.43
N ILE A 385 2.20 -1.70 -17.11
CA ILE A 385 3.19 -1.77 -16.05
C ILE A 385 2.47 -1.66 -14.70
N PRO A 386 2.71 -2.58 -13.76
CA PRO A 386 2.07 -2.52 -12.46
C PRO A 386 2.58 -1.32 -11.64
N VAL A 387 1.66 -0.67 -10.94
CA VAL A 387 1.94 0.46 -10.04
C VAL A 387 1.23 0.29 -8.71
N ILE A 388 1.73 1.00 -7.69
CA ILE A 388 1.19 0.95 -6.34
C ILE A 388 -0.23 1.53 -6.30
N PRO A 389 -1.20 0.90 -5.59
CA PRO A 389 -2.58 1.39 -5.54
C PRO A 389 -2.76 2.79 -4.93
N LEU A 390 -1.76 3.31 -4.20
CA LEU A 390 -1.70 4.69 -3.73
C LEU A 390 -1.83 5.73 -4.85
N TYR A 391 -1.46 5.37 -6.08
CA TYR A 391 -1.62 6.26 -7.24
C TYR A 391 -3.08 6.43 -7.68
N TYR A 392 -3.96 5.49 -7.34
CA TYR A 392 -5.39 5.56 -7.64
C TYR A 392 -6.18 6.18 -6.49
N ALA A 393 -7.20 6.96 -6.84
CA ALA A 393 -8.14 7.52 -5.89
C ALA A 393 -8.89 6.41 -5.14
N LYS A 394 -8.86 6.46 -3.80
CA LYS A 394 -9.67 5.57 -2.94
C LYS A 394 -10.05 6.32 -1.65
N PRO A 395 -11.16 5.94 -1.00
CA PRO A 395 -11.47 6.41 0.34
C PRO A 395 -10.40 5.94 1.34
N ARG A 396 -9.66 6.88 1.92
CA ARG A 396 -8.54 6.63 2.83
C ARG A 396 -8.66 7.43 4.12
N PRO A 397 -8.15 6.90 5.26
CA PRO A 397 -8.14 7.60 6.54
C PRO A 397 -7.01 8.63 6.55
N VAL A 398 -7.38 9.90 6.57
CA VAL A 398 -6.43 11.02 6.49
C VAL A 398 -6.61 11.99 7.63
N VAL A 399 -5.59 12.80 7.85
CA VAL A 399 -5.61 13.97 8.73
C VAL A 399 -5.23 15.19 7.90
N ILE A 400 -6.00 16.27 8.05
CA ILE A 400 -5.77 17.52 7.33
C ILE A 400 -4.87 18.41 8.17
N ARG A 401 -3.64 18.64 7.68
CA ARG A 401 -2.69 19.63 8.22
C ARG A 401 -2.67 20.85 7.31
N ARG A 402 -2.19 21.99 7.82
CA ARG A 402 -2.15 23.28 7.09
C ARG A 402 -1.57 23.16 5.66
N GLU A 403 -0.62 22.25 5.44
CA GLU A 403 0.11 22.14 4.18
C GLU A 403 -0.09 20.81 3.44
N MET A 404 -0.80 19.84 4.04
CA MET A 404 -0.94 18.51 3.44
C MET A 404 -2.12 17.71 3.98
N ILE A 405 -2.70 16.89 3.10
CA ILE A 405 -3.56 15.78 3.50
C ILE A 405 -2.64 14.57 3.78
N MET A 406 -2.50 14.18 5.04
CA MET A 406 -1.60 13.11 5.45
C MET A 406 -2.37 11.80 5.68
N LEU A 407 -1.88 10.67 5.16
CA LEU A 407 -2.46 9.36 5.44
C LEU A 407 -2.14 8.89 6.87
N VAL A 408 -3.13 8.28 7.52
CA VAL A 408 -2.92 7.47 8.73
C VAL A 408 -2.68 6.03 8.30
N ASP A 409 -1.42 5.72 7.98
CA ASP A 409 -1.03 4.42 7.38
C ASP A 409 -0.73 3.34 8.42
N ASP A 410 -0.31 3.73 9.63
CA ASP A 410 -0.08 2.84 10.76
C ASP A 410 -0.16 3.58 12.12
N ASP A 411 -0.06 2.82 13.22
CA ASP A 411 -0.17 3.32 14.59
C ASP A 411 1.02 4.15 15.08
N ARG A 412 2.08 4.30 14.28
CA ARG A 412 3.18 5.23 14.58
C ARG A 412 2.79 6.68 14.25
N CYS A 413 1.68 6.87 13.54
CA CYS A 413 1.13 8.19 13.27
C CYS A 413 0.79 8.91 14.58
N ARG A 414 1.29 10.14 14.75
CA ARG A 414 0.98 10.97 15.92
C ARG A 414 0.05 12.11 15.52
N LEU A 415 -1.16 12.08 16.07
CA LEU A 415 -2.16 13.14 15.92
C LEU A 415 -1.79 14.35 16.80
N LEU A 416 -1.87 15.55 16.25
CA LEU A 416 -1.73 16.80 17.01
C LEU A 416 -3.03 17.10 17.78
N PRO A 417 -2.99 17.93 18.84
CA PRO A 417 -4.19 18.34 19.55
C PRO A 417 -5.24 18.93 18.61
N GLY A 418 -6.46 18.38 18.64
CA GLY A 418 -7.58 18.81 17.79
C GLY A 418 -7.60 18.20 16.39
N GLU A 419 -6.60 17.41 15.99
CA GLU A 419 -6.66 16.67 14.72
C GLU A 419 -7.68 15.53 14.81
N GLU A 420 -8.62 15.50 13.86
CA GLU A 420 -9.54 14.38 13.68
C GLU A 420 -9.24 13.64 12.37
N ILE A 421 -9.24 12.31 12.44
CA ILE A 421 -9.20 11.44 11.27
C ILE A 421 -10.47 11.65 10.44
N GLN A 422 -10.33 11.67 9.13
CA GLN A 422 -11.42 11.80 8.17
C GLN A 422 -11.24 10.80 7.04
N ILE A 423 -12.33 10.29 6.48
CA ILE A 423 -12.26 9.55 5.22
C ILE A 423 -12.33 10.57 4.09
N ARG A 424 -11.35 10.53 3.19
CA ARG A 424 -11.34 11.32 1.96
C ARG A 424 -10.95 10.44 0.79
N LYS A 425 -11.55 10.71 -0.37
CA LYS A 425 -11.18 10.08 -1.62
C LYS A 425 -9.95 10.79 -2.16
N VAL A 426 -8.79 10.16 -1.99
CA VAL A 426 -7.50 10.79 -2.29
C VAL A 426 -6.58 9.84 -3.03
N ARG A 427 -5.58 10.37 -3.72
CA ARG A 427 -4.46 9.63 -4.33
C ARG A 427 -3.13 10.35 -4.09
N PHE A 428 -2.03 9.70 -4.43
CA PHE A 428 -0.68 10.25 -4.30
C PHE A 428 -0.02 10.37 -5.68
N ARG A 429 0.45 11.56 -6.06
CA ARG A 429 1.23 11.77 -7.31
C ARG A 429 2.69 11.35 -7.17
N THR A 430 3.22 11.42 -5.95
CA THR A 430 4.58 11.00 -5.59
C THR A 430 4.54 10.11 -4.37
N LEU A 431 5.53 9.23 -4.22
CA LEU A 431 5.63 8.32 -3.08
C LEU A 431 6.98 8.46 -2.38
N GLY A 432 7.01 8.17 -1.07
CA GLY A 432 8.19 8.23 -0.23
C GLY A 432 7.85 7.88 1.20
N CYS A 433 8.41 8.58 2.19
CA CYS A 433 8.00 8.38 3.58
C CYS A 433 6.56 8.88 3.77
N TYR A 434 5.67 8.06 4.35
CA TYR A 434 4.24 8.37 4.42
C TYR A 434 3.92 9.66 5.20
N PRO A 435 4.60 10.00 6.33
CA PRO A 435 4.29 11.24 7.05
C PRO A 435 4.76 12.51 6.33
N LEU A 436 5.55 12.36 5.27
CA LEU A 436 6.16 13.45 4.50
C LEU A 436 5.64 13.53 3.06
N THR A 437 4.56 12.79 2.76
CA THR A 437 3.96 12.71 1.43
C THR A 437 2.49 13.10 1.52
N GLY A 438 2.14 14.23 0.92
CA GLY A 438 0.77 14.72 0.86
C GLY A 438 -0.06 14.03 -0.22
N ALA A 439 -1.28 13.66 0.15
CA ALA A 439 -2.30 13.20 -0.78
C ALA A 439 -2.97 14.39 -1.48
N ILE A 440 -3.60 14.12 -2.62
CA ILE A 440 -4.50 15.05 -3.31
C ILE A 440 -5.89 14.43 -3.39
N GLU A 441 -6.94 15.25 -3.25
CA GLU A 441 -8.31 14.81 -3.56
C GLU A 441 -8.44 14.57 -5.06
N SER A 442 -9.07 13.46 -5.44
CA SER A 442 -9.17 13.02 -6.83
C SER A 442 -10.24 11.94 -6.99
N ASP A 443 -10.79 11.84 -8.19
CA ASP A 443 -11.69 10.77 -8.64
C ASP A 443 -11.02 9.76 -9.58
N ALA A 444 -9.71 9.89 -9.82
CA ALA A 444 -8.96 9.05 -10.74
C ALA A 444 -8.70 7.63 -10.17
N GLU A 445 -9.67 6.74 -10.31
CA GLU A 445 -9.59 5.34 -9.86
C GLU A 445 -8.84 4.41 -10.83
N THR A 446 -8.59 4.87 -12.06
CA THR A 446 -7.88 4.11 -13.11
C THR A 446 -6.74 4.92 -13.72
N ILE A 447 -5.89 4.27 -14.52
CA ILE A 447 -4.77 4.95 -15.21
C ILE A 447 -5.32 5.98 -16.22
N GLU A 448 -6.40 5.67 -16.92
CA GLU A 448 -7.09 6.60 -17.82
C GLU A 448 -7.61 7.82 -17.06
N GLY A 449 -8.19 7.61 -15.88
CA GLY A 449 -8.59 8.71 -15.00
C GLY A 449 -7.41 9.59 -14.60
N ILE A 450 -6.26 8.99 -14.29
CA ILE A 450 -5.03 9.73 -13.95
C ILE A 450 -4.55 10.54 -15.16
N LEU A 451 -4.53 9.95 -16.35
CA LEU A 451 -4.13 10.63 -17.60
C LEU A 451 -5.03 11.84 -17.90
N LEU A 452 -6.35 11.68 -17.75
CA LEU A 452 -7.30 12.78 -17.93
C LEU A 452 -7.06 13.92 -16.93
N GLU A 453 -6.79 13.59 -15.66
CA GLU A 453 -6.47 14.58 -14.63
C GLU A 453 -5.17 15.33 -14.96
N LEU A 454 -4.14 14.62 -15.44
CA LEU A 454 -2.83 15.21 -15.77
C LEU A 454 -2.90 16.20 -16.94
N ILE A 455 -3.72 15.91 -17.95
CA ILE A 455 -3.93 16.84 -19.08
C ILE A 455 -4.49 18.19 -18.61
N GLN A 456 -5.24 18.20 -17.51
CA GLN A 456 -5.87 19.39 -16.95
C GLN A 456 -5.05 20.02 -15.81
N ALA A 457 -4.05 19.32 -15.28
CA ALA A 457 -3.28 19.74 -14.13
C ALA A 457 -2.35 20.92 -14.45
N ARG A 458 -2.36 21.94 -13.58
CA ARG A 458 -1.46 23.10 -13.65
C ARG A 458 -0.39 23.11 -12.56
N GLN A 459 -0.39 22.10 -11.71
CA GLN A 459 0.46 21.97 -10.53
C GLN A 459 1.58 20.96 -10.79
N SER A 460 2.79 21.27 -10.32
CA SER A 460 3.94 20.36 -10.42
C SER A 460 3.68 19.07 -9.63
N GLU A 461 4.15 17.95 -10.16
CA GLU A 461 4.03 16.63 -9.54
C GLU A 461 4.42 16.60 -8.05
N ARG A 462 5.50 17.28 -7.69
CA ARG A 462 6.11 17.21 -6.36
C ARG A 462 5.56 18.22 -5.35
N GLN A 463 4.47 18.93 -5.66
CA GLN A 463 3.93 19.99 -4.78
C GLN A 463 3.56 19.48 -3.38
N GLY A 464 3.12 18.22 -3.24
CA GLY A 464 2.73 17.63 -1.96
C GLY A 464 3.90 17.13 -1.09
N ARG A 465 5.16 17.40 -1.44
CA ARG A 465 6.34 16.87 -0.74
C ARG A 465 6.88 17.87 0.27
N LYS A 466 6.71 17.58 1.57
CA LYS A 466 7.19 18.46 2.65
C LYS A 466 8.72 18.70 2.63
N ILE A 467 9.47 17.71 2.17
CA ILE A 467 10.94 17.81 2.02
C ILE A 467 11.33 18.93 1.03
N ASP A 468 10.47 19.22 0.06
CA ASP A 468 10.75 20.18 -1.00
C ASP A 468 10.47 21.63 -0.53
N THR A 469 9.65 21.82 0.52
CA THR A 469 9.31 23.14 1.11
C THR A 469 10.15 23.54 2.33
N ASP A 470 10.66 22.59 3.11
CA ASP A 470 11.27 22.84 4.44
C ASP A 470 12.67 23.50 4.42
N SER A 471 13.27 23.80 3.26
CA SER A 471 14.57 24.51 3.24
C SER A 471 14.73 25.44 2.03
N SER A 472 15.02 26.72 2.28
CA SER A 472 15.38 27.73 1.27
C SER A 472 16.76 27.43 0.68
N GLY A 473 16.80 26.49 -0.27
CA GLY A 473 18.01 25.97 -0.94
C GLY A 473 17.93 24.47 -1.34
N SER A 474 16.72 23.90 -1.32
CA SER A 474 16.43 22.51 -0.91
C SER A 474 17.02 21.36 -1.73
N MET A 475 17.31 21.52 -3.03
CA MET A 475 17.62 20.36 -3.90
C MET A 475 19.00 20.43 -4.57
N GLU A 476 19.46 21.61 -4.97
CA GLU A 476 20.80 21.77 -5.55
C GLU A 476 21.91 21.52 -4.52
N LYS A 477 21.70 21.97 -3.27
CA LYS A 477 22.60 21.66 -2.15
C LYS A 477 22.63 20.15 -1.88
N LYS A 478 21.45 19.51 -1.81
CA LYS A 478 21.33 18.05 -1.66
C LYS A 478 22.03 17.29 -2.81
N LYS A 479 21.99 17.82 -4.03
CA LYS A 479 22.73 17.26 -5.17
C LYS A 479 24.23 17.26 -4.93
N GLN A 480 24.79 18.40 -4.50
CA GLN A 480 26.22 18.52 -4.18
C GLN A 480 26.62 17.58 -3.04
N GLU A 481 25.72 17.39 -2.09
CA GLU A 481 25.88 16.50 -0.93
C GLU A 481 25.68 15.02 -1.26
N GLY A 482 25.26 14.63 -2.47
CA GLY A 482 25.14 13.22 -2.88
C GLY A 482 23.76 12.58 -2.70
N TYR A 483 22.70 13.37 -2.56
CA TYR A 483 21.32 12.90 -2.39
C TYR A 483 20.70 12.18 -3.60
N PHE A 484 21.26 12.38 -4.80
CA PHE A 484 20.81 11.73 -6.04
C PHE A 484 21.81 10.71 -6.54
#